data_AF-A0A1T1GKY5-F1
#
_entry.id   AF-A0A1T1GKY5-F1
#
_cell.length_a   1.000
_cell.length_b   1.000
_cell.length_c   1.000
_cell.angle_alpha   90.00
_cell.angle_beta   90.00
_cell.angle_gamma   90.00
#
_symmetry.space_group_name_H-M   'P 1'
#
loop_
_entity.id
_entity.type
_entity.pdbx_description
1 polymer ?
#
loop_
_entity_poly.entity_id
_entity_poly.type
_entity_poly.pdbx_seq_one_letter_code
_entity_poly.pdbx_strand_id
1 'polypeptide(L)'
;MSVPSEVADQPMTNEETHRGAVNRVKNAKVEMPTADFYVGLEAGIEGNVTFAWMVIESDTHRGESRSASLMLPPEVLAQLADANELGDVMDKVFGTENIKQKGGAISLLTQNQLTRSSVYH
;
A
#
# COMPACT_ATOMS: atom_id res chain seq x y z
N MET A 1 -15.60 -0.80 -0.99
CA MET A 1 -15.98 0.44 -1.71
C MET A 1 -14.74 1.02 -2.37
N SER A 2 -14.91 1.87 -3.38
CA SER A 2 -13.79 2.58 -4.03
C SER A 2 -13.93 4.06 -3.72
N VAL A 3 -12.99 4.63 -2.98
CA VAL A 3 -12.96 6.05 -2.63
C VAL A 3 -11.59 6.64 -2.97
N PRO A 4 -11.53 7.91 -3.41
CA PRO A 4 -10.28 8.54 -3.80
C PRO A 4 -9.35 8.74 -2.59
N SER A 5 -8.05 8.53 -2.80
CA SER A 5 -6.99 8.82 -1.83
C SER A 5 -6.53 10.28 -1.86
N GLU A 6 -6.87 11.02 -2.92
CA GLU A 6 -6.48 12.44 -3.12
C GLU A 6 -4.96 12.68 -3.10
N VAL A 7 -4.18 11.63 -3.36
CA VAL A 7 -2.71 11.65 -3.56
C VAL A 7 -2.38 10.91 -4.85
N ALA A 8 -1.10 10.84 -5.23
CA ALA A 8 -0.69 10.07 -6.41
C ALA A 8 -1.09 8.58 -6.31
N ASP A 9 -1.31 7.93 -7.46
CA ASP A 9 -1.62 6.49 -7.52
C ASP A 9 -0.50 5.63 -6.90
N GLN A 10 0.74 6.11 -7.01
CA GLN A 10 1.92 5.57 -6.33
C GLN A 10 2.55 6.66 -5.43
N PRO A 11 2.18 6.72 -4.14
CA PRO A 11 2.82 7.63 -3.19
C PRO A 11 4.32 7.35 -3.03
N MET A 12 5.13 8.40 -3.06
CA MET A 12 6.61 8.31 -3.08
C MET A 12 7.27 8.82 -1.79
N THR A 13 6.46 9.13 -0.76
CA THR A 13 6.94 9.48 0.57
C THR A 13 6.10 8.83 1.66
N ASN A 14 6.65 8.66 2.86
CA ASN A 14 5.89 8.18 4.01
C ASN A 14 4.69 9.07 4.34
N GLU A 15 4.87 10.39 4.27
CA GLU A 15 3.81 11.36 4.57
C GLU A 15 2.67 11.29 3.57
N GLU A 16 2.97 11.22 2.27
CA GLU A 16 1.96 11.11 1.21
C GLU A 16 1.20 9.78 1.31
N THR A 17 1.91 8.68 1.59
CA THR A 17 1.29 7.36 1.77
C THR A 17 0.32 7.36 2.95
N HIS A 18 0.74 7.93 4.09
CA HIS A 18 -0.10 8.09 5.27
C HIS A 18 -1.33 8.95 4.96
N ARG A 19 -1.13 10.08 4.27
CA ARG A 19 -2.20 10.98 3.84
C ARG A 19 -3.23 10.26 2.98
N GLY A 20 -2.79 9.44 2.03
CA GLY A 20 -3.66 8.62 1.18
C GLY A 20 -4.56 7.70 2.01
N ALA A 21 -3.99 6.98 2.98
CA ALA A 21 -4.75 6.10 3.87
C ALA A 21 -5.80 6.87 4.70
N VAL A 22 -5.42 8.02 5.27
CA VAL A 22 -6.34 8.89 6.04
C VAL A 22 -7.46 9.44 5.16
N ASN A 23 -7.14 9.88 3.94
CA ASN A 23 -8.12 10.41 3.00
C ASN A 23 -9.12 9.34 2.57
N ARG A 24 -8.67 8.10 2.35
CA ARG A 24 -9.59 6.97 2.08
C ARG A 24 -10.55 6.74 3.24
N VAL A 25 -10.08 6.75 4.48
CA VAL A 25 -10.95 6.63 5.67
C VAL A 25 -11.98 7.76 5.70
N LYS A 26 -11.51 9.00 5.55
CA LYS A 26 -12.37 10.20 5.56
C LYS A 26 -13.46 10.11 4.48
N ASN A 27 -13.08 9.73 3.26
CA ASN A 27 -14.01 9.66 2.13
C ASN A 27 -14.96 8.46 2.25
N ALA A 28 -14.51 7.34 2.83
CA ALA A 28 -15.38 6.22 3.16
C ALA A 28 -16.44 6.61 4.20
N LYS A 29 -16.09 7.41 5.22
CA LYS A 29 -17.04 7.96 6.21
C LYS A 29 -18.10 8.84 5.59
N VAL A 30 -17.73 9.64 4.58
CA VAL A 30 -18.68 10.49 3.85
C VAL A 30 -19.65 9.65 3.01
N GLU A 31 -19.17 8.61 2.32
CA GLU A 31 -20.02 7.76 1.49
C GLU A 31 -20.92 6.81 2.28
N MET A 32 -20.43 6.25 3.39
CA MET A 32 -21.17 5.28 4.20
C MET A 32 -21.10 5.64 5.69
N PRO A 33 -21.86 6.64 6.17
CA PRO A 33 -21.70 7.20 7.53
C PRO A 33 -22.16 6.27 8.67
N THR A 34 -22.73 5.11 8.36
CA THR A 34 -23.35 4.19 9.35
C THR A 34 -22.48 2.98 9.70
N ALA A 35 -21.25 2.88 9.18
CA ALA A 35 -20.36 1.78 9.52
C ALA A 35 -19.72 1.97 10.90
N ASP A 36 -19.52 0.88 11.65
CA ASP A 36 -18.85 0.92 12.96
C ASP A 36 -17.35 1.23 12.86
N PHE A 37 -16.73 0.81 11.75
CA PHE A 37 -15.31 0.98 11.48
C PHE A 37 -15.04 1.29 10.02
N TYR A 38 -14.02 2.12 9.79
CA TYR A 38 -13.51 2.50 8.48
C TYR A 38 -12.02 2.17 8.42
N VAL A 39 -11.60 1.52 7.35
CA VAL A 39 -10.23 1.06 7.18
C VAL A 39 -9.66 1.63 5.89
N GLY A 40 -8.56 2.36 6.02
CA GLY A 40 -7.72 2.84 4.92
C GLY A 40 -6.42 2.05 4.89
N LEU A 41 -6.08 1.53 3.73
CA LEU A 41 -4.81 0.85 3.49
C LEU A 41 -4.17 1.45 2.25
N GLU A 42 -3.00 2.06 2.40
CA GLU A 42 -2.25 2.67 1.31
C GLU A 42 -0.85 2.09 1.28
N ALA A 43 -0.43 1.58 0.12
CA ALA A 43 0.96 1.19 -0.10
C ALA A 43 1.74 2.35 -0.71
N GLY A 44 3.02 2.46 -0.37
CA GLY A 44 3.88 3.53 -0.86
C GLY A 44 5.35 3.12 -0.87
N ILE A 45 6.16 4.06 -1.34
CA ILE A 45 7.61 3.93 -1.45
C ILE A 45 8.25 5.11 -0.72
N GLU A 46 9.38 4.90 -0.08
CA GLU A 46 10.24 5.97 0.43
C GLU A 46 11.70 5.57 0.20
N GLY A 47 12.42 6.37 -0.59
CA GLY A 47 13.78 6.01 -1.00
C GLY A 47 13.81 4.67 -1.75
N ASN A 48 14.44 3.67 -1.16
CA ASN A 48 14.59 2.34 -1.75
C ASN A 48 13.72 1.25 -1.08
N VAL A 49 12.76 1.63 -0.25
CA VAL A 49 11.88 0.68 0.45
C VAL A 49 10.42 0.89 0.10
N THR A 50 9.63 -0.18 0.14
CA THR A 50 8.17 -0.12 0.09
C THR A 50 7.56 -0.55 1.42
N PHE A 51 6.40 0.00 1.74
CA PHE A 51 5.64 -0.27 2.96
C PHE A 51 4.15 0.06 2.71
N ALA A 52 3.31 -0.17 3.72
CA ALA A 52 1.94 0.30 3.72
C ALA A 52 1.57 0.96 5.06
N TRP A 53 0.65 1.90 4.98
CA TRP A 53 -0.04 2.48 6.13
C TRP A 53 -1.42 1.85 6.26
N MET A 54 -1.76 1.49 7.50
CA MET A 54 -3.09 1.05 7.91
C MET A 54 -3.65 2.09 8.88
N VAL A 55 -4.79 2.67 8.52
CA VAL A 55 -5.54 3.61 9.36
C VAL A 55 -6.91 3.00 9.60
N ILE A 56 -7.27 2.80 10.87
CA ILE A 56 -8.56 2.27 11.28
C ILE A 56 -9.23 3.31 12.17
N GLU A 57 -10.45 3.70 11.82
CA GLU A 57 -11.20 4.70 12.56
C GLU A 57 -12.59 4.19 12.91
N SER A 58 -12.98 4.39 14.17
CA SER A 58 -14.35 4.28 14.66
C SER A 58 -14.91 5.69 14.90
N ASP A 59 -16.11 5.81 15.48
CA ASP A 59 -16.66 7.11 15.85
C ASP A 59 -15.86 7.84 16.95
N THR A 60 -15.09 7.11 17.75
CA THR A 60 -14.45 7.66 18.96
C THR A 60 -12.92 7.55 18.96
N HIS A 61 -12.35 6.64 18.16
CA HIS A 61 -10.92 6.34 18.18
C HIS A 61 -10.38 6.14 16.77
N ARG A 62 -9.10 6.49 16.60
CA ARG A 62 -8.31 6.15 15.42
C ARG A 62 -7.05 5.40 15.85
N GLY A 63 -6.82 4.25 15.25
CA GLY A 63 -5.59 3.48 15.32
C GLY A 63 -4.84 3.57 14.00
N GLU A 64 -3.52 3.69 14.07
CA GLU A 64 -2.68 3.84 12.89
C GLU A 64 -1.42 2.99 13.06
N SER A 65 -1.02 2.30 11.99
CA SER A 65 0.20 1.49 11.98
C SER A 65 0.83 1.50 10.60
N ARG A 66 2.17 1.44 10.57
CA ARG A 66 2.94 1.25 9.35
C ARG A 66 3.49 -0.16 9.34
N SER A 67 3.35 -0.85 8.21
CA SER A 67 3.93 -2.17 8.03
C SER A 67 5.47 -2.13 8.13
N ALA A 68 6.08 -3.30 8.26
CA ALA A 68 7.50 -3.45 8.02
C ALA A 68 7.87 -2.92 6.62
N SER A 69 9.04 -2.30 6.54
CA SER A 69 9.62 -1.85 5.27
C SER A 69 10.33 -3.00 4.57
N LEU A 70 10.16 -3.08 3.26
CA LEU A 70 10.83 -4.05 2.40
C LEU A 70 11.73 -3.33 1.42
N MET A 71 13.01 -3.71 1.40
CA MET A 71 13.97 -3.16 0.45
C MET A 71 13.67 -3.65 -0.96
N LEU A 72 13.55 -2.70 -1.89
CA LEU A 72 13.34 -2.98 -3.29
C LEU A 72 14.69 -3.29 -3.98
N PRO A 73 14.74 -4.28 -4.89
CA PRO A 73 15.91 -4.51 -5.70
C PRO A 73 16.28 -3.27 -6.53
N PRO A 74 17.58 -2.99 -6.76
CA PRO A 74 18.00 -1.85 -7.57
C PRO A 74 17.38 -1.82 -8.98
N GLU A 75 17.15 -2.99 -9.58
CA GLU A 75 16.50 -3.12 -10.88
C GLU A 75 15.03 -2.65 -10.87
N VAL A 76 14.31 -2.92 -9.79
CA VAL A 76 12.93 -2.43 -9.59
C VAL A 76 12.93 -0.91 -9.45
N LEU A 77 13.86 -0.36 -8.67
CA LEU A 77 13.99 1.09 -8.50
C LEU A 77 14.34 1.82 -9.80
N ALA A 78 15.22 1.24 -10.61
CA ALA A 78 15.58 1.81 -11.91
C ALA A 78 14.38 1.86 -12.86
N GLN A 79 13.53 0.83 -12.85
CA GLN A 79 12.34 0.77 -13.71
C GLN A 79 11.16 1.58 -13.17
N LEU A 80 11.08 1.79 -11.86
CA LEU A 80 10.09 2.68 -11.22
C LEU A 80 10.23 4.14 -11.66
N ALA A 81 11.43 4.58 -12.05
CA ALA A 81 11.63 5.94 -12.55
C ALA A 81 10.81 6.23 -13.82
N ASP A 82 10.54 5.20 -14.63
CA ASP A 82 9.82 5.29 -15.90
C ASP A 82 8.43 4.64 -15.85
N ALA A 83 8.03 4.10 -14.70
CA ALA A 83 6.78 3.36 -14.52
C ALA A 83 5.82 4.07 -13.56
N ASN A 84 4.53 3.93 -13.82
CA ASN A 84 3.50 4.58 -12.99
C ASN A 84 3.29 3.87 -11.63
N GLU A 85 3.49 2.56 -11.56
CA GLU A 85 3.16 1.78 -10.36
C GLU A 85 4.16 0.63 -10.10
N LEU A 86 4.42 0.36 -8.80
CA LEU A 86 5.31 -0.73 -8.38
C LEU A 86 4.84 -2.11 -8.82
N GLY A 87 3.53 -2.35 -8.85
CA GLY A 87 2.99 -3.67 -9.21
C GLY A 87 3.37 -4.09 -10.63
N ASP A 88 3.31 -3.15 -11.57
CA ASP A 88 3.63 -3.39 -12.98
C ASP A 88 5.13 -3.65 -13.18
N VAL A 89 5.96 -2.92 -12.44
CA VAL A 89 7.41 -3.14 -12.44
C VAL A 89 7.75 -4.53 -11.88
N MET A 90 7.11 -4.92 -10.77
CA MET A 90 7.31 -6.24 -10.18
C MET A 90 6.88 -7.35 -11.13
N ASP A 91 5.73 -7.21 -11.80
CA ASP A 91 5.26 -8.18 -12.80
C ASP A 91 6.25 -8.32 -13.95
N LYS A 92 6.79 -7.21 -14.45
CA LYS A 92 7.78 -7.21 -15.54
C LYS A 92 9.12 -7.81 -15.12
N VAL A 93 9.67 -7.44 -13.96
CA VAL A 93 10.99 -7.90 -13.47
C VAL A 93 10.96 -9.40 -13.15
N PHE A 94 9.87 -9.87 -12.54
CA PHE A 94 9.80 -11.25 -12.05
C PHE A 94 9.00 -12.19 -12.97
N GLY A 95 8.54 -11.69 -14.13
CA GLY A 95 7.81 -12.48 -15.12
C GLY A 95 6.48 -13.01 -14.57
N THR A 96 5.82 -12.25 -13.71
CA THR A 96 4.53 -12.61 -13.13
C THR A 96 3.40 -11.80 -13.77
N GLU A 97 2.17 -12.30 -13.65
CA GLU A 97 0.96 -11.54 -13.95
C GLU A 97 0.13 -11.36 -12.67
N ASN A 98 -0.27 -10.12 -12.41
CA ASN A 98 -1.14 -9.71 -11.31
C ASN A 98 -0.57 -10.04 -9.93
N ILE A 99 0.72 -9.75 -9.68
CA ILE A 99 1.35 -10.04 -8.39
C ILE A 99 0.63 -9.39 -7.20
N LYS A 100 -0.04 -8.25 -7.42
CA LYS A 100 -0.88 -7.58 -6.41
C LYS A 100 -1.94 -8.50 -5.78
N GLN A 101 -2.47 -9.45 -6.55
CA GLN A 101 -3.49 -10.41 -6.09
C GLN A 101 -2.88 -11.72 -5.57
N LYS A 102 -1.60 -11.99 -5.84
CA LYS A 102 -0.89 -13.23 -5.48
C LYS A 102 0.06 -13.06 -4.28
N GLY A 103 -0.30 -12.18 -3.34
CA GLY A 103 0.51 -11.93 -2.13
C GLY A 103 1.51 -10.77 -2.23
N GLY A 104 1.54 -10.07 -3.38
CA GLY A 104 2.29 -8.82 -3.58
C GLY A 104 3.81 -8.99 -3.64
N ALA A 105 4.50 -7.85 -3.73
CA ALA A 105 5.97 -7.79 -3.77
C ALA A 105 6.63 -8.51 -2.59
N ILE A 106 5.99 -8.48 -1.42
CA ILE A 106 6.44 -9.14 -0.19
C ILE A 106 6.53 -10.66 -0.37
N SER A 107 5.49 -11.30 -0.93
CA SER A 107 5.49 -12.75 -1.19
C SER A 107 6.59 -13.16 -2.13
N LEU A 108 6.80 -12.36 -3.17
CA LEU A 108 7.77 -12.67 -4.18
C LEU A 108 9.21 -12.49 -3.68
N LEU A 109 9.48 -11.40 -2.96
CA LEU A 109 10.82 -11.08 -2.45
C LEU A 109 11.23 -11.92 -1.23
N THR A 110 10.28 -12.54 -0.55
CA THR A 110 10.55 -13.44 0.59
C THR A 110 10.45 -14.92 0.21
N GLN A 111 10.39 -15.26 -1.08
CA GLN A 111 10.22 -16.64 -1.56
C GLN A 111 9.03 -17.36 -0.92
N ASN A 112 7.90 -16.65 -0.80
CA ASN A 112 6.66 -17.09 -0.15
C ASN A 112 6.77 -17.42 1.35
N GLN A 113 7.84 -17.01 2.03
CA GLN A 113 7.94 -17.15 3.49
C GLN A 113 7.05 -16.15 4.22
N LEU A 114 6.78 -14.98 3.62
CA LEU A 114 5.85 -13.98 4.11
C LEU A 114 4.93 -13.55 2.98
N THR A 115 3.65 -13.38 3.24
CA THR A 115 2.69 -12.81 2.28
C THR A 115 2.29 -11.40 2.69
N ARG A 116 1.74 -10.60 1.77
CA ARG A 116 1.13 -9.31 2.14
C ARG A 116 0.11 -9.47 3.28
N SER A 117 -0.65 -10.56 3.27
CA SER A 117 -1.63 -10.88 4.32
C SER A 117 -0.98 -11.18 5.68
N SER A 118 0.16 -11.86 5.71
CA SER A 118 0.84 -12.19 6.98
C SER A 118 1.63 -11.02 7.56
N VAL A 119 2.05 -10.07 6.74
CA VAL A 119 2.72 -8.83 7.21
C VAL A 119 1.72 -7.79 7.73
N TYR A 120 0.46 -7.87 7.30
CA TYR A 120 -0.61 -7.01 7.81
C TYR A 120 -1.37 -7.63 8.99
N HIS A 121 -0.93 -8.80 9.50
CA HIS A 121 -1.49 -9.45 10.69
C HIS A 121 -0.93 -8.88 11.99
#